data_AF-A0A835W791-F1
#
_entry.id   AF-A0A835W791-F1
#
_cell.length_a   1.000
_cell.length_b   1.000
_cell.length_c   1.000
_cell.angle_alpha   90.00
_cell.angle_beta   90.00
_cell.angle_gamma   90.00
#
_symmetry.space_group_name_H-M   'P 1'
#
loop_
_entity.id
_entity.type
_entity.pdbx_description
1 polymer ?
#
loop_
_entity_poly.entity_id
_entity_poly.type
_entity_poly.pdbx_seq_one_letter_code
_entity_poly.pdbx_strand_id
1 'polypeptide(L)'
;MAAKIKEGLRDIKQGVLEKLTGPKYADNLLGESLQDQLRKATAKELVGPSEELNSQVVDTINQDIANGKDSKEIVSLLKKRLRTDNPHKQWLAVQLVGRVLRDCSAGIGLHTEDVLQEVARVMARPAKADSDA
;
A
#
# COMPACT_ATOMS: atom_id res chain seq x y z
N MET A 1 2.93 27.68 -28.29
CA MET A 1 1.47 27.78 -28.11
C MET A 1 0.87 26.52 -27.46
N ALA A 2 1.21 25.30 -27.91
CA ALA A 2 0.70 24.04 -27.35
C ALA A 2 1.04 23.78 -25.86
N ALA A 3 2.19 24.25 -25.36
CA ALA A 3 2.59 24.06 -23.97
C ALA A 3 1.67 24.80 -22.98
N LYS A 4 1.33 26.06 -23.26
CA LYS A 4 0.41 26.88 -22.45
C LYS A 4 -1.00 26.31 -22.40
N ILE A 5 -1.46 25.69 -23.49
CA ILE A 5 -2.77 25.03 -23.55
C ILE A 5 -2.79 23.76 -22.67
N LYS A 6 -1.71 22.96 -22.69
CA LYS A 6 -1.57 21.78 -21.81
C LYS A 6 -1.48 22.13 -20.33
N GLU A 7 -0.91 23.28 -20.02
CA GLU A 7 -0.79 23.80 -18.65
C GLU A 7 -2.16 24.23 -18.13
N GLY A 8 -2.88 25.07 -18.89
CA GLY A 8 -4.24 25.46 -18.52
C GLY A 8 -5.22 24.28 -18.38
N LEU A 9 -5.09 23.23 -19.21
CA LEU A 9 -5.91 22.03 -19.07
C LEU A 9 -5.60 21.24 -17.79
N ARG A 10 -4.36 21.27 -17.31
CA ARG A 10 -3.96 20.65 -16.04
C ARG A 10 -4.54 21.41 -14.85
N ASP A 11 -4.44 22.73 -14.87
CA ASP A 11 -4.97 23.57 -13.78
C ASP A 11 -6.48 23.46 -13.65
N ILE A 12 -7.19 23.40 -14.78
CA ILE A 12 -8.65 23.17 -14.80
C ILE A 12 -8.98 21.80 -14.20
N LYS A 13 -8.25 20.74 -14.58
CA LYS A 13 -8.46 19.40 -14.01
C LYS A 13 -8.18 19.37 -12.51
N GLN A 14 -7.13 20.05 -12.05
CA GLN A 14 -6.76 20.14 -10.64
C GLN A 14 -7.86 20.87 -9.84
N GLY A 15 -8.31 22.03 -10.32
CA GLY A 15 -9.36 22.81 -9.67
C GLY A 15 -10.73 22.13 -9.66
N VAL A 16 -11.03 21.31 -10.68
CA VAL A 16 -12.24 20.46 -10.68
C VAL A 16 -12.10 19.30 -9.70
N LEU A 17 -10.93 18.65 -9.64
CA LEU A 17 -10.65 17.57 -8.71
C LEU A 17 -10.78 18.04 -7.26
N GLU A 18 -10.21 19.19 -6.92
CA GLU A 18 -10.30 19.80 -5.58
C GLU A 18 -11.74 20.17 -5.18
N LYS A 19 -12.56 20.63 -6.14
CA LYS A 19 -13.98 20.94 -5.90
C LYS A 19 -14.87 19.70 -5.76
N LEU A 20 -14.49 18.59 -6.39
CA LEU A 20 -15.20 17.32 -6.30
C LEU A 20 -14.77 16.49 -5.08
N THR A 21 -13.54 16.66 -4.60
CA THR A 21 -13.12 16.07 -3.33
C THR A 21 -13.74 16.87 -2.19
N GLY A 22 -14.84 16.34 -1.63
CA GLY A 22 -15.46 16.85 -0.41
C GLY A 22 -14.48 16.86 0.79
N PRO A 23 -14.92 17.34 1.97
CA PRO A 23 -14.08 17.37 3.15
C PRO A 23 -13.47 15.98 3.40
N LYS A 24 -12.12 15.93 3.44
CA LYS A 24 -11.38 14.74 3.84
C LYS A 24 -11.55 14.58 5.34
N TYR A 25 -12.55 13.80 5.75
CA TYR A 25 -12.66 13.36 7.14
C TYR A 25 -11.41 12.56 7.50
N ALA A 26 -10.91 12.70 8.72
CA ALA A 26 -9.87 11.81 9.20
C ALA A 26 -10.45 10.39 9.27
N ASP A 27 -9.93 9.47 8.45
CA ASP A 27 -10.31 8.05 8.45
C ASP A 27 -10.15 7.40 9.85
N ASN A 28 -9.43 8.06 10.74
CA ASN A 28 -9.04 7.55 12.06
C ASN A 28 -10.11 7.76 13.14
N LEU A 29 -11.30 8.29 12.83
CA LEU A 29 -12.38 8.44 13.82
C LEU A 29 -12.92 7.09 14.35
N LEU A 30 -12.63 5.97 13.67
CA LEU A 30 -13.14 4.63 14.00
C LEU A 30 -12.03 3.59 14.27
N GLY A 31 -10.74 3.96 14.21
CA GLY A 31 -9.63 3.03 14.43
C GLY A 31 -8.33 3.44 13.75
N GLU A 32 -7.31 2.58 13.84
CA GLU A 32 -6.05 2.78 13.10
C GLU A 32 -6.25 2.54 11.60
N SER A 33 -5.64 3.39 10.77
CA SER A 33 -5.72 3.22 9.32
C SER A 33 -4.97 1.96 8.86
N LEU A 34 -5.41 1.34 7.76
CA LEU A 34 -4.69 0.23 7.13
C LEU A 34 -3.23 0.62 6.82
N GLN A 35 -2.99 1.87 6.44
CA GLN A 35 -1.63 2.36 6.18
C GLN A 35 -0.74 2.32 7.43
N ASP A 36 -1.29 2.63 8.61
CA ASP A 36 -0.54 2.61 9.87
C ASP A 36 -0.31 1.18 10.37
N GLN A 37 -1.30 0.31 10.22
CA GLN A 37 -1.13 -1.13 10.49
C GLN A 37 -0.02 -1.73 9.61
N LEU A 38 -0.01 -1.43 8.30
CA LEU A 38 1.04 -1.86 7.38
C LEU A 38 2.43 -1.34 7.79
N ARG A 39 2.51 -0.11 8.32
CA ARG A 39 3.78 0.45 8.84
C ARG A 39 4.25 -0.30 10.07
N LYS A 40 3.35 -0.62 11.01
CA LYS A 40 3.67 -1.39 12.22
C LYS A 40 4.09 -2.82 11.88
N ALA A 41 3.35 -3.49 11.00
CA ALA A 41 3.65 -4.86 10.56
C ALA A 41 4.97 -4.97 9.78
N THR A 42 5.49 -3.85 9.25
CA THR A 42 6.77 -3.79 8.52
C THR A 42 7.80 -2.88 9.19
N ALA A 43 7.67 -2.70 10.51
CA ALA A 43 8.56 -1.86 11.31
C ALA A 43 9.97 -2.46 11.40
N LYS A 44 11.00 -1.61 11.46
CA LYS A 44 12.42 -2.04 11.47
C LYS A 44 12.77 -2.77 12.77
N GLU A 45 12.05 -2.44 13.83
CA GLU A 45 12.23 -2.89 15.20
C GLU A 45 11.78 -4.34 15.41
N LEU A 46 10.93 -4.85 14.52
CA LEU A 46 10.51 -6.24 14.54
C LEU A 46 11.69 -7.14 14.18
N VAL A 47 11.95 -8.19 14.96
CA VAL A 47 12.98 -9.19 14.59
C VAL A 47 12.53 -10.05 13.40
N GLY A 48 11.21 -10.27 13.29
CA GLY A 48 10.59 -11.11 12.27
C GLY A 48 9.13 -10.74 12.03
N PRO A 49 8.43 -11.44 11.12
CA PRO A 49 7.01 -11.22 10.88
C PRO A 49 6.21 -11.46 12.16
N SER A 50 5.43 -10.45 12.59
CA SER A 50 4.55 -10.57 13.75
C SER A 50 3.22 -11.19 13.34
N GLU A 51 2.87 -12.32 13.96
CA GLU A 51 1.60 -13.01 13.67
C GLU A 51 0.40 -12.13 14.01
N GLU A 52 0.46 -11.43 15.14
CA GLU A 52 -0.61 -10.55 15.62
C GLU A 52 -0.83 -9.37 14.65
N LEU A 53 0.23 -8.65 14.29
CA LEU A 53 0.12 -7.48 13.40
C LEU A 53 -0.30 -7.88 11.98
N ASN A 54 0.20 -9.01 11.49
CA ASN A 54 -0.16 -9.51 10.17
C ASN A 54 -1.63 -9.96 10.11
N SER A 55 -2.14 -10.59 11.18
CA SER A 55 -3.55 -10.99 11.26
C SER A 55 -4.47 -9.76 11.28
N GLN A 56 -4.13 -8.73 12.06
CA GLN A 56 -4.89 -7.48 12.09
C GLN A 56 -4.98 -6.81 10.71
N VAL A 57 -3.89 -6.83 9.93
CA VAL A 57 -3.88 -6.31 8.55
C VAL A 57 -4.80 -7.13 7.65
N VAL A 58 -4.75 -8.46 7.72
CA VAL A 58 -5.61 -9.35 6.92
C VAL A 58 -7.08 -9.12 7.25
N ASP A 59 -7.42 -9.05 8.54
CA ASP A 59 -8.79 -8.83 9.01
C ASP A 59 -9.32 -7.48 8.51
N THR A 60 -8.49 -6.43 8.61
CA THR A 60 -8.84 -5.08 8.14
C THR A 60 -9.03 -5.04 6.63
N ILE A 61 -8.16 -5.71 5.85
CA ILE A 61 -8.32 -5.80 4.39
C ILE A 61 -9.61 -6.53 4.02
N ASN A 62 -9.89 -7.66 4.68
CA ASN A 62 -11.12 -8.42 4.42
C ASN A 62 -12.37 -7.61 4.76
N GLN A 63 -12.35 -6.87 5.87
CA GLN A 63 -13.44 -5.99 6.26
C GLN A 63 -13.61 -4.82 5.28
N ASP A 64 -12.53 -4.18 4.86
CA ASP A 64 -12.52 -3.11 3.85
C ASP A 64 -13.14 -3.60 2.53
N ILE A 65 -12.77 -4.79 2.05
CA ILE A 65 -13.32 -5.39 0.83
C ILE A 65 -14.81 -5.72 1.01
N ALA A 66 -15.20 -6.29 2.15
CA ALA A 66 -16.60 -6.59 2.45
C ALA A 66 -17.46 -5.32 2.51
N ASN A 67 -16.87 -4.20 2.94
CA ASN A 67 -17.50 -2.87 2.97
C ASN A 67 -17.48 -2.15 1.60
N GLY A 68 -16.96 -2.80 0.54
CA GLY A 68 -16.98 -2.27 -0.82
C GLY A 68 -15.83 -1.32 -1.16
N LYS A 69 -14.76 -1.29 -0.35
CA LYS A 69 -13.57 -0.49 -0.67
C LYS A 69 -12.87 -1.02 -1.92
N ASP A 70 -12.38 -0.12 -2.76
CA ASP A 70 -11.68 -0.49 -3.98
C ASP A 70 -10.37 -1.25 -3.66
N SER A 71 -10.29 -2.48 -4.14
CA SER A 71 -9.12 -3.35 -3.97
C SER A 71 -7.84 -2.74 -4.56
N LYS A 72 -7.95 -1.83 -5.54
CA LYS A 72 -6.80 -1.10 -6.11
C LYS A 72 -6.11 -0.20 -5.10
N GLU A 73 -6.85 0.41 -4.17
CA GLU A 73 -6.26 1.26 -3.14
C GLU A 73 -5.42 0.44 -2.17
N ILE A 74 -5.93 -0.72 -1.76
CA ILE A 74 -5.22 -1.69 -0.91
C ILE A 74 -3.94 -2.16 -1.62
N VAL A 75 -4.04 -2.56 -2.90
CA VAL A 75 -2.89 -2.97 -3.72
C VAL A 75 -1.85 -1.85 -3.83
N SER A 76 -2.26 -0.61 -3.99
CA SER A 76 -1.37 0.55 -4.02
C SER A 76 -0.58 0.70 -2.71
N LEU A 77 -1.23 0.51 -1.56
CA LEU A 77 -0.57 0.54 -0.25
C LEU A 77 0.45 -0.59 -0.07
N LEU A 78 0.11 -1.81 -0.50
CA LEU A 78 1.02 -2.96 -0.47
C LEU A 78 2.25 -2.71 -1.36
N LYS A 79 2.04 -2.24 -2.60
CA LYS A 79 3.12 -1.87 -3.52
C LYS A 79 4.05 -0.80 -2.93
N LYS A 80 3.49 0.21 -2.24
CA LYS A 80 4.29 1.24 -1.55
C LYS A 80 5.16 0.63 -0.45
N ARG A 81 4.68 -0.37 0.29
CA ARG A 81 5.48 -1.03 1.32
C ARG A 81 6.63 -1.86 0.75
N LEU A 82 6.41 -2.54 -0.38
CA LEU A 82 7.45 -3.30 -1.09
C LEU A 82 8.60 -2.40 -1.57
N ARG A 83 8.30 -1.18 -2.02
CA ARG A 83 9.29 -0.20 -2.53
C ARG A 83 10.09 0.53 -1.45
N THR A 84 10.14 0.00 -0.23
CA THR A 84 10.97 0.57 0.83
C THR A 84 12.44 0.36 0.52
N ASP A 85 13.27 1.31 0.94
CA ASP A 85 14.72 1.36 0.81
C ASP A 85 15.47 0.51 1.85
N ASN A 86 14.86 0.25 3.00
CA ASN A 86 15.43 -0.59 4.04
C ASN A 86 15.22 -2.10 3.74
N PRO A 87 16.27 -2.93 3.71
CA PRO A 87 16.17 -4.35 3.33
C PRO A 87 15.34 -5.17 4.31
N HIS A 88 15.44 -4.88 5.60
CA HIS A 88 14.68 -5.58 6.62
C HIS A 88 13.19 -5.28 6.53
N LYS A 89 12.82 -4.01 6.38
CA LYS A 89 11.43 -3.60 6.12
C LYS A 89 10.88 -4.19 4.83
N GLN A 90 11.71 -4.28 3.79
CA GLN A 90 11.31 -4.87 2.50
C GLN A 90 11.03 -6.36 2.64
N TRP A 91 11.90 -7.09 3.36
CA TRP A 91 11.68 -8.51 3.64
C TRP A 91 10.39 -8.74 4.44
N LEU A 92 10.14 -7.97 5.50
CA LEU A 92 8.88 -8.02 6.25
C LEU A 92 7.67 -7.71 5.35
N ALA A 93 7.78 -6.74 4.45
CA ALA A 93 6.72 -6.42 3.49
C ALA A 93 6.43 -7.57 2.52
N VAL A 94 7.46 -8.29 2.04
CA VAL A 94 7.28 -9.48 1.20
C VAL A 94 6.58 -10.59 1.97
N GLN A 95 6.95 -10.84 3.24
CA GLN A 95 6.28 -11.83 4.10
C GLN A 95 4.80 -11.49 4.31
N LEU A 96 4.52 -10.22 4.63
CA LEU A 96 3.14 -9.74 4.80
C LEU A 96 2.33 -9.86 3.52
N VAL A 97 2.89 -9.52 2.35
CA VAL A 97 2.21 -9.73 1.05
C VAL A 97 1.89 -11.20 0.82
N GLY A 98 2.81 -12.11 1.13
CA GLY A 98 2.55 -13.55 1.03
C GLY A 98 1.39 -14.00 1.93
N ARG A 99 1.24 -13.38 3.12
CA ARG A 99 0.10 -13.62 4.02
C ARG A 99 -1.21 -13.08 3.44
N VAL A 100 -1.21 -11.83 2.96
CA VAL A 100 -2.38 -11.17 2.36
C VAL A 100 -2.89 -11.95 1.15
N LEU A 101 -1.99 -12.41 0.26
CA LEU A 101 -2.39 -13.17 -0.92
C LEU A 101 -2.98 -14.55 -0.61
N ARG A 102 -2.64 -15.13 0.55
CA ARG A 102 -3.13 -16.44 0.97
C ARG A 102 -4.45 -16.35 1.76
N ASP A 103 -4.57 -15.34 2.60
CA ASP A 103 -5.60 -15.29 3.64
C ASP A 103 -6.69 -14.23 3.37
N CYS A 104 -6.49 -13.32 2.40
CA CYS A 104 -7.54 -12.37 2.01
C CYS A 104 -8.50 -12.96 0.96
N SER A 105 -9.73 -12.44 0.96
CA SER A 105 -10.82 -12.83 0.06
C SER A 105 -10.52 -12.54 -1.43
N ALA A 106 -11.39 -13.07 -2.30
CA ALA A 106 -11.26 -12.99 -3.77
C ALA A 106 -11.10 -11.57 -4.35
N GLY A 107 -11.46 -10.51 -3.60
CA GLY A 107 -11.25 -9.12 -4.01
C GLY A 107 -9.78 -8.77 -4.27
N ILE A 108 -8.85 -9.31 -3.46
CA ILE A 108 -7.40 -9.20 -3.74
C ILE A 108 -7.00 -10.11 -4.89
N GLY A 109 -7.69 -11.23 -5.08
CA GLY A 109 -7.45 -12.21 -6.14
C GLY A 109 -7.42 -11.60 -7.54
N LEU A 110 -8.26 -10.59 -7.81
CA LEU A 110 -8.30 -9.87 -9.08
C LEU A 110 -7.03 -9.08 -9.40
N HIS A 111 -6.25 -8.75 -8.37
CA HIS A 111 -5.02 -7.97 -8.46
C HIS A 111 -3.78 -8.76 -8.02
N THR A 112 -3.87 -10.08 -7.91
CA THR A 112 -2.73 -10.92 -7.50
C THR A 112 -1.54 -10.75 -8.45
N GLU A 113 -1.78 -10.76 -9.77
CA GLU A 113 -0.72 -10.57 -10.77
C GLU A 113 -0.01 -9.22 -10.60
N ASP A 114 -0.79 -8.15 -10.38
CA ASP A 114 -0.30 -6.80 -10.13
C ASP A 114 0.65 -6.74 -8.92
N VAL A 115 0.30 -7.42 -7.83
CA VAL A 115 1.11 -7.48 -6.61
C VAL A 115 2.36 -8.32 -6.84
N LEU A 116 2.23 -9.50 -7.45
CA LEU A 116 3.35 -10.40 -7.76
C LEU A 116 4.36 -9.76 -8.73
N GLN A 117 3.90 -8.97 -9.69
CA GLN A 117 4.77 -8.22 -10.59
C GLN A 117 5.61 -7.20 -9.81
N GLU A 118 5.03 -6.55 -8.79
CA GLU A 118 5.79 -5.64 -7.93
C GLU A 118 6.79 -6.40 -7.05
N VAL A 119 6.42 -7.59 -6.52
CA VAL A 119 7.35 -8.48 -5.81
C VAL A 119 8.54 -8.84 -6.71
N ALA A 120 8.29 -9.27 -7.96
CA ALA A 120 9.34 -9.58 -8.93
C ALA A 120 10.24 -8.37 -9.22
N ARG A 121 9.67 -7.17 -9.31
CA ARG A 121 10.43 -5.93 -9.51
C ARG A 121 11.38 -5.64 -8.34
N VAL A 122 10.91 -5.78 -7.10
CA VAL A 122 11.76 -5.55 -5.92
C VAL A 122 12.79 -6.65 -5.74
N MET A 123 12.51 -7.89 -6.16
CA MET A 123 13.53 -8.95 -6.20
C MET A 123 14.62 -8.67 -7.24
N ALA A 124 14.29 -8.07 -8.38
CA ALA A 124 15.27 -7.68 -9.39
C ALA A 124 16.14 -6.49 -8.95
N ARG A 125 15.64 -5.66 -8.03
CA ARG A 125 16.33 -4.49 -7.47
C ARG A 125 16.03 -4.38 -5.97
N PRO A 126 16.63 -5.26 -5.15
CA PRO A 126 16.35 -5.28 -3.73
C PRO A 126 16.85 -4.01 -3.06
N ALA A 127 16.20 -3.66 -1.96
CA ALA A 127 16.67 -2.66 -1.02
C ALA A 127 18.11 -2.98 -0.63
N LYS A 128 18.98 -1.97 -0.70
CA LYS A 128 20.39 -2.13 -0.35
C LYS A 128 20.49 -1.99 1.16
N ALA A 129 21.24 -2.88 1.81
CA ALA A 129 21.78 -2.56 3.12
C ALA A 129 22.66 -1.32 2.92
N ASP A 130 22.52 -0.32 3.79
CA ASP A 130 23.45 0.81 3.81
C ASP A 130 24.87 0.22 3.91
N SER A 131 25.61 0.28 2.81
CA SER A 131 27.04 0.05 2.82
C SER A 131 27.64 1.27 3.48
N ASP A 132 28.17 1.08 4.68
CA ASP A 132 28.92 2.03 5.51
C ASP A 132 28.12 3.08 6.29
N ALA A 133 27.98 2.82 7.60
CA ALA A 133 28.07 3.82 8.65
C ALA A 133 29.07 3.32 9.70
#